data_AF-A0A7D5ZP60-F1
#
_entry.id   AF-A0A7D5ZP60-F1
#
_cell.length_a   1.000
_cell.length_b   1.000
_cell.length_c   1.000
_cell.angle_alpha   90.00
_cell.angle_beta   90.00
_cell.angle_gamma   90.00
#
_symmetry.space_group_name_H-M   'P 1'
#
loop_
_entity.id
_entity.type
_entity.pdbx_description
1 polymer ?
#
loop_
_entity_poly.entity_id
_entity_poly.type
_entity_poly.pdbx_seq_one_letter_code
_entity_poly.pdbx_strand_id
1 'polypeptide(L)'
;MNTRRYVAALATAAALAGGIAAAAPAQAATSTYYINTKSLSGNTQITGTYRYRVTGWTSSGEAIYGGSFSNTGARDRISGNGLQAVFALSYYSWSGGAWHYHSRYAVKVNSFGSWTFNNKKNIKPWACDRKVGTTKLINCRAPWK
;
A
#
# COMPACT_ATOMS: atom_id res chain seq x y z
N MET A 1 -9.06 -79.25 15.81
CA MET A 1 -10.41 -78.85 15.33
C MET A 1 -11.25 -78.46 16.54
N ASN A 2 -11.65 -77.19 16.66
CA ASN A 2 -12.90 -76.80 17.31
C ASN A 2 -13.17 -75.30 17.10
N THR A 3 -14.22 -75.06 16.34
CA THR A 3 -14.80 -73.77 15.97
C THR A 3 -15.79 -73.36 17.07
N ARG A 4 -15.72 -72.12 17.58
CA ARG A 4 -16.89 -71.46 18.18
C ARG A 4 -16.90 -69.98 17.78
N ARG A 5 -17.94 -69.63 17.03
CA ARG A 5 -18.36 -68.26 16.69
C ARG A 5 -19.18 -67.72 17.86
N TYR A 6 -18.97 -66.47 18.24
CA TYR A 6 -20.00 -65.62 18.84
C TYR A 6 -19.93 -64.23 18.19
N VAL A 7 -21.12 -63.69 17.94
CA VAL A 7 -21.39 -62.49 17.14
C VAL A 7 -21.71 -61.31 18.07
N ALA A 8 -21.29 -60.13 17.61
CA ALA A 8 -21.77 -58.77 17.92
C ALA A 8 -21.52 -58.15 19.31
N ALA A 9 -20.77 -57.04 19.28
CA ALA A 9 -21.21 -55.78 19.89
C ALA A 9 -20.66 -54.62 19.05
N LEU A 10 -21.56 -53.83 18.45
CA LEU A 10 -21.24 -52.54 17.87
C LEU A 10 -20.78 -51.59 18.99
N ALA A 11 -19.60 -50.99 18.83
CA ALA A 11 -19.21 -49.80 19.57
C ALA A 11 -18.59 -48.80 18.58
N THR A 12 -19.44 -47.95 18.01
CA THR A 12 -19.03 -46.69 17.38
C THR A 12 -18.42 -45.78 18.46
N ALA A 13 -17.10 -45.76 18.57
CA ALA A 13 -16.38 -44.75 19.34
C ALA A 13 -15.81 -43.72 18.35
N ALA A 14 -16.55 -42.63 18.18
CA ALA A 14 -16.04 -41.42 17.55
C ALA A 14 -15.00 -40.80 18.50
N ALA A 15 -13.72 -40.88 18.13
CA ALA A 15 -12.68 -40.07 18.76
C ALA A 15 -12.30 -38.98 17.77
N LEU A 16 -12.77 -37.77 18.07
CA LEU A 16 -12.48 -36.52 17.41
C LEU A 16 -10.98 -36.38 17.13
N ALA A 17 -10.61 -36.46 15.86
CA ALA A 17 -9.36 -35.89 15.39
C ALA A 17 -9.46 -34.37 15.61
N GLY A 18 -8.95 -33.90 16.74
CA GLY A 18 -8.69 -32.49 17.02
C GLY A 18 -7.62 -31.99 16.06
N GLY A 19 -8.01 -31.83 14.79
CA GLY A 19 -7.27 -31.04 13.84
C GLY A 19 -7.27 -29.62 14.37
N ILE A 20 -6.13 -29.20 14.92
CA ILE A 20 -5.71 -27.81 14.92
C ILE A 20 -5.76 -27.36 13.46
N ALA A 21 -6.94 -26.90 13.04
CA ALA A 21 -7.09 -26.16 11.80
C ALA A 21 -6.20 -24.94 11.98
N ALA A 22 -5.00 -24.99 11.37
CA ALA A 22 -4.15 -23.83 11.23
C ALA A 22 -5.03 -22.73 10.67
N ALA A 23 -5.33 -21.73 11.50
CA ALA A 23 -6.09 -20.57 11.07
C ALA A 23 -5.33 -20.00 9.88
N ALA A 24 -5.89 -20.17 8.68
CA ALA A 24 -5.33 -19.56 7.48
C ALA A 24 -5.14 -18.08 7.81
N PRO A 25 -3.94 -17.50 7.58
CA PRO A 25 -3.68 -16.14 7.98
C PRO A 25 -4.76 -15.26 7.35
N ALA A 26 -5.56 -14.61 8.20
CA ALA A 26 -6.63 -13.72 7.77
C ALA A 26 -6.03 -12.76 6.74
N GLN A 27 -6.46 -12.90 5.49
CA GLN A 27 -5.83 -12.20 4.38
C GLN A 27 -6.03 -10.71 4.61
N ALA A 28 -4.94 -10.00 4.93
CA ALA A 28 -5.00 -8.60 5.36
C ALA A 28 -5.80 -7.79 4.33
N ALA A 29 -6.86 -7.13 4.80
CA ALA A 29 -7.74 -6.33 3.96
C ALA A 29 -6.89 -5.34 3.15
N THR A 30 -7.04 -5.39 1.82
CA THR A 30 -6.32 -4.49 0.92
C THR A 30 -7.27 -3.40 0.49
N SER A 31 -6.95 -2.16 0.84
CA SER A 31 -7.73 -1.01 0.40
C SER A 31 -7.15 -0.45 -0.90
N THR A 32 -8.02 -0.01 -1.80
CA THR A 32 -7.65 0.57 -3.10
C THR A 32 -8.14 2.01 -3.20
N TYR A 33 -7.30 2.92 -3.69
CA TYR A 33 -7.60 4.33 -3.91
C TYR A 33 -7.26 4.70 -5.33
N TYR A 34 -8.14 5.48 -5.94
CA TYR A 34 -7.91 6.06 -7.24
C TYR A 34 -7.38 7.49 -7.06
N ILE A 35 -6.24 7.76 -7.68
CA ILE A 35 -5.60 9.06 -7.66
C ILE A 35 -6.04 9.78 -8.93
N ASN A 36 -6.63 10.97 -8.77
CA ASN A 36 -6.85 11.91 -9.86
C ASN A 36 -6.97 13.32 -9.26
N THR A 37 -5.93 14.14 -9.44
CA THR A 37 -5.99 15.55 -9.03
C THR A 37 -5.03 16.40 -9.84
N LYS A 38 -5.16 17.72 -9.70
CA LYS A 38 -4.32 18.71 -10.36
C LYS A 38 -3.62 19.57 -9.31
N SER A 39 -2.46 20.12 -9.63
CA SER A 39 -1.82 21.15 -8.80
C SER A 39 -2.70 22.40 -8.72
N LEU A 40 -2.39 23.30 -7.78
CA LEU A 40 -3.12 24.56 -7.58
C LEU A 40 -3.10 25.46 -8.82
N SER A 41 -2.03 25.40 -9.62
CA SER A 41 -1.92 26.12 -10.89
C SER A 41 -2.67 25.44 -12.05
N GLY A 42 -3.06 24.17 -11.88
CA GLY A 42 -3.60 23.34 -12.94
C GLY A 42 -2.57 22.76 -13.92
N ASN A 43 -1.27 23.10 -13.76
CA ASN A 43 -0.18 22.64 -14.62
C ASN A 43 0.05 21.13 -14.52
N THR A 44 0.14 20.63 -13.30
CA THR A 44 0.35 19.22 -13.02
C THR A 44 -0.97 18.50 -12.93
N GLN A 45 -1.08 17.35 -13.56
CA GLN A 45 -2.11 16.36 -13.22
C GLN A 45 -1.45 15.06 -12.79
N ILE A 46 -1.88 14.55 -11.64
CA ILE A 46 -1.51 13.22 -11.20
C ILE A 46 -2.66 12.25 -11.37
N THR A 47 -2.35 11.03 -11.78
CA THR A 47 -3.30 9.93 -11.86
C THR A 47 -2.65 8.63 -11.41
N GLY A 48 -3.45 7.60 -11.17
CA GLY A 48 -3.00 6.23 -10.93
C GLY A 48 -3.85 5.51 -9.89
N THR A 49 -3.42 4.31 -9.51
CA THR A 49 -4.08 3.51 -8.49
C THR A 49 -3.11 3.18 -7.37
N TYR A 50 -3.53 3.40 -6.13
CA TYR A 50 -2.79 3.10 -4.92
C TYR A 50 -3.48 1.97 -4.16
N ARG A 51 -2.74 0.93 -3.79
CA ARG A 51 -3.21 -0.15 -2.92
C ARG A 51 -2.38 -0.20 -1.68
N TYR A 52 -2.99 -0.45 -0.53
CA TYR A 52 -2.27 -0.65 0.72
C TYR A 52 -2.92 -1.72 1.60
N ARG A 53 -2.08 -2.37 2.40
CA ARG A 53 -2.48 -3.39 3.37
C ARG A 53 -1.49 -3.44 4.52
N VAL A 54 -1.92 -3.97 5.66
CA VAL A 54 -1.00 -4.35 6.75
C VAL A 54 -0.15 -5.52 6.26
N THR A 55 1.16 -5.42 6.43
CA THR A 55 2.14 -6.45 6.06
C THR A 55 2.84 -7.07 7.27
N GLY A 56 2.68 -6.48 8.45
CA GLY A 56 3.26 -6.97 9.69
C GLY A 56 3.02 -6.01 10.84
N TRP A 57 3.74 -6.23 11.93
CA TRP A 57 3.65 -5.44 13.15
C TRP A 57 5.05 -5.23 13.73
N THR A 58 5.28 -4.08 14.34
CA THR A 58 6.49 -3.77 15.12
C THR A 58 6.43 -4.48 16.48
N SER A 59 7.57 -4.55 17.19
CA SER A 59 7.62 -5.11 18.55
C SER A 59 6.79 -4.34 19.57
N SER A 60 6.54 -3.05 19.33
CA SER A 60 5.65 -2.20 20.14
C SER A 60 4.17 -2.34 19.74
N GLY A 61 3.83 -3.21 18.80
CA GLY A 61 2.46 -3.47 18.36
C GLY A 61 1.91 -2.48 17.34
N GLU A 62 2.73 -1.56 16.79
CA GLU A 62 2.28 -0.71 15.67
C GLU A 62 2.27 -1.49 14.35
N ALA A 63 1.23 -1.31 13.54
CA ALA A 63 1.14 -1.94 12.23
C ALA A 63 2.20 -1.41 11.24
N ILE A 64 2.79 -2.34 10.50
CA ILE A 64 3.67 -2.08 9.35
C ILE A 64 2.83 -2.28 8.10
N TYR A 65 2.88 -1.32 7.17
CA TYR A 65 2.11 -1.39 5.94
C TYR A 65 3.02 -1.47 4.71
N GLY A 66 2.47 -2.12 3.70
CA GLY A 66 3.02 -2.20 2.35
C GLY A 66 1.91 -2.10 1.33
N GLY A 67 2.31 -2.00 0.07
CA GLY A 67 1.37 -1.75 -1.00
C GLY A 67 2.03 -1.48 -2.33
N SER A 68 1.24 -0.93 -3.25
CA SER A 68 1.68 -0.65 -4.60
C SER A 68 1.01 0.56 -5.20
N PHE A 69 1.72 1.15 -6.15
CA PHE A 69 1.23 2.12 -7.10
C PHE A 69 1.21 1.47 -8.47
N SER A 70 0.13 1.64 -9.21
CA SER A 70 -0.03 1.15 -10.57
C SER A 70 -0.36 2.30 -11.51
N ASN A 71 0.35 2.36 -12.65
CA ASN A 71 0.24 3.41 -13.66
C ASN A 71 0.12 4.82 -13.03
N THR A 72 0.99 5.09 -12.05
CA THR A 72 0.92 6.28 -11.21
C THR A 72 2.02 7.25 -11.61
N GLY A 73 1.69 8.53 -11.70
CA GLY A 73 2.65 9.52 -12.14
C GLY A 73 2.09 10.92 -12.26
N ALA A 74 2.87 11.78 -12.89
CA ALA A 74 2.53 13.17 -13.16
C ALA A 74 2.67 13.47 -14.66
N ARG A 75 1.64 14.13 -15.19
CA ARG A 75 1.62 14.68 -16.55
C ARG A 75 1.66 16.19 -16.48
N ASP A 76 2.51 16.78 -17.30
CA ASP A 76 2.50 18.20 -17.59
C ASP A 76 1.36 18.52 -18.58
N ARG A 77 0.48 19.44 -18.18
CA ARG A 77 -0.66 19.88 -18.98
C ARG A 77 -0.39 21.16 -19.76
N ILE A 78 0.66 21.91 -19.42
CA ILE A 78 0.96 23.20 -20.03
C ILE A 78 2.44 23.19 -20.43
N SER A 79 2.69 22.67 -21.63
CA SER A 79 4.04 22.60 -22.18
C SER A 79 4.65 24.01 -22.36
N GLY A 80 5.95 24.13 -22.11
CA GLY A 80 6.73 25.34 -22.42
C GLY A 80 6.67 26.47 -21.39
N ASN A 81 6.02 26.29 -20.24
CA ASN A 81 5.91 27.32 -19.20
C ASN A 81 7.06 27.32 -18.16
N GLY A 82 8.09 26.49 -18.36
CA GLY A 82 9.24 26.39 -17.44
C GLY A 82 8.95 25.61 -16.15
N LEU A 83 7.80 24.95 -16.03
CA LEU A 83 7.45 24.08 -14.92
C LEU A 83 7.59 22.60 -15.30
N GLN A 84 7.75 21.75 -14.30
CA GLN A 84 7.66 20.30 -14.41
C GLN A 84 6.54 19.79 -13.50
N ALA A 85 5.84 18.79 -13.98
CA ALA A 85 4.79 18.10 -13.27
C ALA A 85 5.36 17.08 -12.30
N VAL A 86 5.00 17.18 -11.01
CA VAL A 86 5.54 16.34 -9.95
C VAL A 86 4.44 15.57 -9.24
N PHE A 87 4.63 14.26 -9.17
CA PHE A 87 3.92 13.40 -8.24
C PHE A 87 4.79 13.28 -6.99
N ALA A 88 4.30 13.82 -5.88
CA ALA A 88 4.96 13.78 -4.59
C ALA A 88 4.16 12.98 -3.55
N LEU A 89 4.84 12.45 -2.55
CA LEU A 89 4.23 11.71 -1.44
C LEU A 89 4.64 12.32 -0.10
N SER A 90 3.67 12.56 0.77
CA SER A 90 3.94 12.63 2.21
C SER A 90 3.67 11.27 2.84
N TYR A 91 4.54 10.78 3.70
CA TYR A 91 4.37 9.48 4.36
C TYR A 91 5.30 9.35 5.57
N TYR A 92 5.07 8.35 6.42
CA TYR A 92 6.05 7.91 7.41
C TYR A 92 6.75 6.65 6.92
N SER A 93 8.06 6.50 7.14
CA SER A 93 8.79 5.25 6.90
C SER A 93 9.32 4.63 8.18
N TRP A 94 9.22 3.31 8.31
CA TRP A 94 9.80 2.57 9.43
C TRP A 94 11.25 2.20 9.11
N SER A 95 12.19 2.71 9.90
CA SER A 95 13.61 2.40 9.79
C SER A 95 14.33 2.66 11.11
N GLY A 96 15.26 1.77 11.49
CA GLY A 96 16.02 1.93 12.73
C GLY A 96 15.14 1.86 14.00
N GLY A 97 14.04 1.11 13.96
CA GLY A 97 13.13 0.98 15.11
C GLY A 97 12.22 2.18 15.35
N ALA A 98 12.13 3.12 14.42
CA ALA A 98 11.30 4.32 14.54
C ALA A 98 10.60 4.71 13.23
N TRP A 99 9.52 5.47 13.34
CA TRP A 99 8.83 6.10 12.22
C TRP A 99 9.41 7.47 11.90
N HIS A 100 9.79 7.68 10.63
CA HIS A 100 10.36 8.94 10.13
C HIS A 100 9.40 9.60 9.16
N TYR A 101 9.05 10.86 9.38
CA TYR A 101 8.15 11.59 8.49
C TYR A 101 8.90 12.13 7.27
N HIS A 102 8.31 11.91 6.09
CA HIS A 102 8.75 12.47 4.81
C HIS A 102 7.68 13.42 4.32
N SER A 103 8.04 14.69 4.16
CA SER A 103 7.14 15.72 3.65
C SER A 103 7.29 15.88 2.14
N ARG A 104 6.22 15.63 1.38
CA ARG A 104 6.10 15.90 -0.07
C ARG A 104 7.35 15.50 -0.87
N TYR A 105 7.83 14.28 -0.65
CA TYR A 105 8.97 13.74 -1.38
C TYR A 105 8.59 13.47 -2.85
N ALA A 106 9.34 14.02 -3.79
CA ALA A 106 9.10 13.83 -5.23
C ALA A 106 9.47 12.40 -5.65
N VAL A 107 8.52 11.62 -6.16
CA VAL A 107 8.76 10.23 -6.60
C VAL A 107 8.67 10.05 -8.11
N LYS A 108 7.90 10.89 -8.82
CA LYS A 108 7.87 10.94 -10.29
C LYS A 108 7.82 12.39 -10.75
N VAL A 109 8.52 12.66 -11.86
CA VAL A 109 8.53 13.96 -12.51
C VAL A 109 8.32 13.74 -14.00
N ASN A 110 7.29 14.38 -14.58
CA ASN A 110 6.91 14.24 -15.99
C ASN A 110 6.91 12.79 -16.49
N SER A 111 6.49 11.85 -15.64
CA SER A 111 6.61 10.43 -15.89
C SER A 111 5.59 9.64 -15.10
N PHE A 112 5.32 8.43 -15.59
CA PHE A 112 4.45 7.43 -14.99
C PHE A 112 5.25 6.16 -14.69
N GLY A 113 4.74 5.36 -13.75
CA GLY A 113 5.25 4.02 -13.53
C GLY A 113 4.43 3.27 -12.49
N SER A 114 4.79 2.01 -12.31
CA SER A 114 4.25 1.15 -11.26
C SER A 114 5.38 0.74 -10.33
N TRP A 115 5.12 0.72 -9.03
CA TRP A 115 6.12 0.31 -8.04
C TRP A 115 5.44 -0.20 -6.78
N THR A 116 6.15 -1.01 -6.01
CA THR A 116 5.72 -1.46 -4.68
C THR A 116 6.43 -0.67 -3.61
N PHE A 117 5.88 -0.70 -2.39
CA PHE A 117 6.54 -0.17 -1.21
C PHE A 117 6.21 -1.05 -0.02
N ASN A 118 7.11 -1.06 0.95
CA ASN A 118 6.92 -1.64 2.27
C ASN A 118 7.39 -0.63 3.32
N ASN A 119 7.04 -0.90 4.58
CA ASN A 119 7.47 -0.12 5.74
C ASN A 119 7.08 1.36 5.64
N LYS A 120 5.88 1.66 5.14
CA LYS A 120 5.36 3.04 5.03
C LYS A 120 3.96 3.15 5.60
N LYS A 121 3.61 4.26 6.27
CA LYS A 121 2.23 4.55 6.72
C LYS A 121 1.81 5.98 6.36
N ASN A 122 0.49 6.24 6.42
CA ASN A 122 -0.13 7.54 6.16
C ASN A 122 0.30 8.17 4.83
N ILE A 123 0.35 7.37 3.77
CA ILE A 123 0.72 7.83 2.43
C ILE A 123 -0.34 8.80 1.92
N LYS A 124 0.09 10.02 1.59
CA LYS A 124 -0.72 11.07 0.99
C LYS A 124 -0.04 11.57 -0.29
N PRO A 125 -0.64 11.34 -1.47
CA PRO A 125 -0.13 11.85 -2.73
C PRO A 125 -0.45 13.34 -2.91
N TRP A 126 0.38 14.01 -3.69
CA TRP A 126 0.31 15.43 -4.00
C TRP A 126 0.65 15.67 -5.47
N ALA A 127 -0.19 16.46 -6.13
CA ALA A 127 0.16 17.09 -7.40
C ALA A 127 0.87 18.40 -7.09
N CYS A 128 2.14 18.51 -7.46
CA CYS A 128 2.93 19.72 -7.27
C CYS A 128 3.57 20.11 -8.60
N ASP A 129 3.86 21.39 -8.74
CA ASP A 129 4.77 21.85 -9.79
C ASP A 129 6.17 22.03 -9.19
N ARG A 130 7.18 22.09 -10.04
CA ARG A 130 8.49 22.64 -9.70
C ARG A 130 9.08 23.37 -10.90
N LYS A 131 9.95 24.35 -10.69
CA LYS A 131 10.71 24.94 -11.79
C LYS A 131 11.73 23.95 -12.32
N VAL A 132 11.95 23.94 -13.64
CA VAL A 132 13.03 23.16 -14.25
C VAL A 132 14.37 23.51 -13.58
N GLY A 133 15.19 22.49 -13.30
CA GLY A 133 16.48 22.66 -12.62
C GLY A 133 16.39 22.88 -11.11
N THR A 134 15.20 22.81 -10.51
CA THR A 134 15.02 22.99 -9.05
C THR A 134 14.37 21.77 -8.40
N THR A 135 14.54 21.66 -7.08
CA THR A 135 13.89 20.62 -6.26
C THR A 135 12.69 21.15 -5.46
N LYS A 136 12.54 22.48 -5.36
CA LYS A 136 11.48 23.12 -4.58
C LYS A 136 10.12 22.86 -5.23
N LEU A 137 9.23 22.22 -4.47
CA LEU A 137 7.85 21.99 -4.88
C LEU A 137 6.98 23.21 -4.57
N ILE A 138 6.13 23.56 -5.52
CA ILE A 138 5.19 24.69 -5.45
C ILE A 138 3.80 24.24 -5.90
N ASN A 139 2.78 25.06 -5.63
CA ASN A 139 1.40 24.83 -6.09
C ASN A 139 0.82 23.45 -5.71
N CYS A 140 1.23 22.89 -4.58
CA CYS A 140 0.87 21.52 -4.21
C CYS A 140 -0.60 21.37 -3.82
N ARG A 141 -1.27 20.35 -4.34
CA ARG A 141 -2.63 19.95 -3.95
C ARG A 141 -2.75 18.44 -3.76
N ALA A 142 -3.37 18.04 -2.66
CA ALA A 142 -3.70 16.64 -2.40
C ALA A 142 -5.05 16.27 -3.05
N PRO A 143 -5.26 15.02 -3.49
CA PRO A 143 -6.52 14.53 -4.02
C PRO A 143 -7.61 14.37 -2.94
N TRP A 144 -7.21 14.14 -1.68
CA TRP A 144 -8.10 14.02 -0.53
C TRP A 144 -7.63 14.90 0.63
N LYS A 145 -8.59 15.42 1.41
CA LYS A 145 -8.33 16.23 2.60
C LYS A 145 -7.85 15.36 3.74
#